data_AF-A0ABD3C4D8-F1
#
_entry.id   AF-A0ABD3C4D8-F1
#
_cell.length_a   1.000
_cell.length_b   1.000
_cell.length_c   1.000
_cell.angle_alpha   90.00
_cell.angle_beta   90.00
_cell.angle_gamma   90.00
#
_symmetry.space_group_name_H-M   'P 1'
#
loop_
_entity.id
_entity.type
_entity.pdbx_description
1 polymer ?
#
loop_
_entity_poly.entity_id
_entity_poly.type
_entity_poly.pdbx_seq_one_letter_code
_entity_poly.pdbx_strand_id
1 'polypeptide(L)'
;MVAPGKKKSSVPGKKKSSTRDGETSNSSNPTFEDVELFLKFLVSNGLKHKAAWKKINYIRLAMPWRDDTNKVDCGVFAMRHMETYMGETVRSWRCGLAKDKPKMLKYMRVKYCAAILGSDINILRDQVLAASKEYYELKSKAEVVGVDELLTVYE
;
A
#
# COMPACT_ATOMS: atom_id res chain seq x y z
N MET A 1 26.54 -56.27 -31.38
CA MET A 1 27.13 -55.02 -30.83
C MET A 1 27.20 -53.99 -31.96
N VAL A 2 27.18 -52.69 -31.62
CA VAL A 2 27.01 -51.47 -32.45
C VAL A 2 25.56 -50.99 -32.60
N ALA A 3 25.35 -49.73 -32.19
CA ALA A 3 24.10 -49.08 -31.84
C ALA A 3 23.43 -48.32 -33.01
N PRO A 4 22.11 -48.07 -32.96
CA PRO A 4 21.43 -47.17 -33.88
C PRO A 4 21.59 -45.69 -33.46
N GLY A 5 21.83 -44.84 -34.45
CA GLY A 5 22.08 -43.41 -34.32
C GLY A 5 20.90 -42.62 -33.72
N LYS A 6 21.21 -41.75 -32.76
CA LYS A 6 20.26 -40.79 -32.17
C LYS A 6 20.01 -39.63 -33.13
N LYS A 7 18.76 -39.44 -33.56
CA LYS A 7 18.26 -38.23 -34.22
C LYS A 7 18.41 -37.03 -33.27
N LYS A 8 19.07 -35.96 -33.73
CA LYS A 8 19.08 -34.64 -33.04
C LYS A 8 17.73 -33.96 -33.33
N SER A 9 16.86 -33.87 -32.33
CA SER A 9 15.70 -32.98 -32.36
C SER A 9 16.13 -31.56 -31.98
N SER A 10 16.12 -30.64 -32.95
CA SER A 10 16.31 -29.21 -32.72
C SER A 10 15.06 -28.63 -32.05
N VAL A 11 15.16 -28.26 -30.77
CA VAL A 11 14.15 -27.49 -30.06
C VAL A 11 14.33 -26.00 -30.40
N PRO A 12 13.28 -25.25 -30.76
CA PRO A 12 13.42 -23.84 -31.12
C PRO A 12 13.71 -22.96 -29.90
N GLY A 13 14.68 -22.06 -30.05
CA GLY A 13 15.18 -21.17 -29.02
C GLY A 13 14.13 -20.21 -28.47
N LYS A 14 14.00 -20.16 -27.14
CA LYS A 14 13.28 -19.10 -26.42
C LYS A 14 13.93 -17.75 -26.74
N LYS A 15 13.20 -16.85 -27.41
CA LYS A 15 13.55 -15.43 -27.50
C LYS A 15 13.56 -14.86 -26.08
N LYS A 16 14.73 -14.35 -25.65
CA LYS A 16 14.87 -13.53 -24.44
C LYS A 16 14.06 -12.25 -24.66
N SER A 17 12.93 -12.09 -23.97
CA SER A 17 12.26 -10.81 -23.86
C SER A 17 13.15 -9.89 -23.03
N SER A 18 13.61 -8.81 -23.65
CA SER A 18 14.43 -7.77 -23.05
C SER A 18 13.78 -7.21 -21.79
N THR A 19 14.43 -7.43 -20.65
CA THR A 19 14.23 -6.63 -19.44
C THR A 19 14.64 -5.20 -19.76
N ARG A 20 13.70 -4.26 -19.70
CA ARG A 20 14.00 -2.84 -19.56
C ARG A 20 14.23 -2.62 -18.06
N ASP A 21 15.50 -2.59 -17.68
CA ASP A 21 15.93 -2.13 -16.38
C ASP A 21 15.64 -0.64 -16.30
N GLY A 22 14.49 -0.30 -15.73
CA GLY A 22 14.22 1.06 -15.27
C GLY A 22 14.99 1.27 -13.99
N GLU A 23 16.05 2.08 -14.06
CA GLU A 23 16.80 2.58 -12.92
C GLU A 23 15.85 3.11 -11.85
N THR A 24 15.81 2.41 -10.72
CA THR A 24 15.01 2.81 -9.55
C THR A 24 15.79 3.85 -8.76
N SER A 25 15.17 5.01 -8.53
CA SER A 25 15.63 6.01 -7.58
C SER A 25 16.02 5.38 -6.24
N ASN A 26 17.21 5.73 -5.77
CA ASN A 26 17.89 5.09 -4.66
C ASN A 26 17.21 5.44 -3.33
N SER A 27 16.27 4.62 -2.88
CA SER A 27 15.75 4.68 -1.51
C SER A 27 16.57 3.69 -0.67
N SER A 28 17.55 4.19 0.08
CA SER A 28 18.49 3.39 0.87
C SER A 28 17.78 2.50 1.92
N ASN A 29 18.49 1.48 2.38
CA ASN A 29 18.11 0.65 3.52
C ASN A 29 17.89 1.52 4.78
N PRO A 30 17.15 1.01 5.79
CA PRO A 30 16.92 1.74 7.03
C PRO A 30 18.26 2.13 7.65
N THR A 31 18.34 3.36 8.16
CA THR A 31 19.54 3.83 8.85
C THR A 31 19.69 3.13 10.20
N PHE A 32 20.87 3.23 10.81
CA PHE A 32 21.09 2.75 12.17
C PHE A 32 20.13 3.40 13.17
N GLU A 33 19.80 4.68 12.98
CA GLU A 33 18.87 5.44 13.81
C GLU A 33 17.43 4.92 13.69
N ASP A 34 16.97 4.62 12.47
CA ASP A 34 15.64 4.03 12.23
C ASP A 34 15.48 2.70 12.97
N VAL A 35 16.52 1.86 12.90
CA VAL A 35 16.58 0.58 13.60
C VAL A 35 16.57 0.81 15.11
N GLU A 36 17.38 1.73 15.63
CA GLU A 36 17.46 2.00 17.07
C GLU A 36 16.11 2.50 17.63
N LEU A 37 15.42 3.37 16.90
CA LEU A 37 14.11 3.89 17.30
C LEU A 37 13.09 2.75 17.37
N PHE A 38 13.05 1.87 16.36
CA PHE A 38 12.17 0.71 16.36
C PHE A 38 12.49 -0.25 17.51
N LEU A 39 13.77 -0.51 17.78
CA LEU A 39 14.20 -1.36 18.90
C LEU A 39 13.75 -0.79 20.25
N LYS A 40 13.86 0.54 20.45
CA LYS A 40 13.36 1.21 21.66
C LYS A 40 11.86 1.02 21.80
N PHE A 41 11.10 1.19 20.72
CA PHE A 41 9.65 0.94 20.71
C PHE A 41 9.32 -0.50 21.15
N LEU A 42 9.99 -1.52 20.60
CA LEU A 42 9.74 -2.91 20.99
C LEU A 42 10.02 -3.15 22.48
N VAL A 43 11.14 -2.64 23.01
CA VAL A 43 11.48 -2.76 24.44
C VAL A 43 10.43 -2.09 25.33
N SER A 44 10.00 -0.88 24.98
CA SER A 44 8.96 -0.14 25.72
C SER A 44 7.60 -0.87 25.72
N ASN A 45 7.35 -1.72 24.71
CA ASN A 45 6.16 -2.56 24.61
C ASN A 45 6.36 -3.97 25.19
N GLY A 46 7.35 -4.15 26.08
CA GLY A 46 7.50 -5.37 26.88
C GLY A 46 8.21 -6.53 26.17
N LEU A 47 8.71 -6.32 24.94
CA LEU A 47 9.50 -7.32 24.24
C LEU A 47 10.95 -7.29 24.75
N LYS A 48 11.45 -8.42 25.28
CA LYS A 48 12.70 -8.45 26.09
C LYS A 48 13.95 -8.94 25.34
N HIS A 49 13.88 -9.18 24.03
CA HIS A 49 14.96 -9.81 23.25
C HIS A 49 15.90 -8.83 22.52
N LYS A 50 16.27 -7.71 23.17
CA LYS A 50 17.11 -6.64 22.58
C LYS A 50 18.42 -7.14 21.95
N ALA A 51 19.06 -8.15 22.55
CA ALA A 51 20.30 -8.72 22.05
C ALA A 51 20.13 -9.56 20.76
N ALA A 52 18.97 -10.18 20.57
CA ALA A 52 18.67 -10.92 19.35
C ALA A 52 18.44 -9.97 18.18
N TRP A 53 17.80 -8.83 18.41
CA TRP A 53 17.42 -7.89 17.35
C TRP A 53 18.58 -7.07 16.80
N LYS A 54 19.62 -6.80 17.61
CA LYS A 54 20.87 -6.18 17.10
C LYS A 54 21.57 -7.05 16.05
N LYS A 55 21.26 -8.35 15.99
CA LYS A 55 21.84 -9.31 15.04
C LYS A 55 20.96 -9.53 13.80
N ILE A 56 19.75 -8.97 13.77
CA ILE A 56 18.84 -9.10 12.64
C ILE A 56 19.29 -8.13 11.56
N ASN A 57 19.38 -8.63 10.32
CA ASN A 57 19.62 -7.78 9.16
C ASN A 57 18.29 -7.13 8.73
N TYR A 58 18.25 -5.80 8.71
CA TYR A 58 17.07 -5.04 8.32
C TYR A 58 17.14 -4.74 6.83
N ILE A 59 16.28 -5.41 6.07
CA ILE A 59 16.18 -5.19 4.63
C ILE A 59 14.94 -4.37 4.37
N ARG A 60 15.11 -3.24 3.66
CA ARG A 60 13.95 -2.50 3.15
C ARG A 60 13.31 -3.30 2.04
N LEU A 61 12.06 -3.72 2.25
CA LEU A 61 11.34 -4.53 1.26
C LEU A 61 11.15 -3.77 -0.06
N ALA A 62 11.54 -4.43 -1.15
CA ALA A 62 11.39 -3.92 -2.50
C ALA A 62 9.95 -4.12 -3.01
N MET A 63 9.02 -3.31 -2.51
CA MET A 63 7.62 -3.37 -2.92
C MET A 63 7.42 -2.64 -4.29
N PRO A 64 6.65 -3.23 -5.23
CA PRO A 64 6.37 -2.61 -6.54
C PRO A 64 5.56 -1.30 -6.47
N TRP A 65 4.78 -1.12 -5.40
CA TRP A 65 3.91 0.04 -5.18
C TRP A 65 4.55 1.14 -4.31
N ARG A 66 5.89 1.11 -4.12
CA ARG A 66 6.57 2.16 -3.35
C ARG A 66 6.49 3.50 -4.05
N ASP A 67 6.30 4.54 -3.24
CA ASP A 67 6.32 5.93 -3.63
C ASP A 67 7.20 6.69 -2.62
N ASP A 68 8.28 7.30 -3.12
CA ASP A 68 9.21 8.12 -2.35
C ASP A 68 8.83 9.61 -2.37
N THR A 69 7.92 10.00 -3.26
CA THR A 69 7.46 11.38 -3.45
C THR A 69 6.23 11.70 -2.60
N ASN A 70 5.35 10.72 -2.40
CA ASN A 70 4.14 10.90 -1.60
C ASN A 70 4.44 10.89 -0.09
N LYS A 71 4.36 12.06 0.54
CA LYS A 71 4.54 12.24 1.99
C LYS A 71 3.23 12.34 2.77
N VAL A 72 2.08 12.42 2.08
CA VAL A 72 0.78 12.69 2.70
C VAL A 72 -0.05 11.43 2.96
N ASP A 73 0.18 10.37 2.18
CA ASP A 73 -0.61 9.13 2.26
C ASP A 73 0.06 8.01 3.06
N CYS A 74 1.13 8.29 3.81
CA CYS A 74 1.85 7.27 4.58
C CYS A 74 0.92 6.46 5.50
N GLY A 75 -0.09 7.09 6.11
CA GLY A 75 -1.11 6.43 6.92
C GLY A 75 -1.99 5.47 6.09
N VAL A 76 -2.35 5.83 4.86
CA VAL A 76 -3.12 4.96 3.95
C VAL A 76 -2.32 3.71 3.59
N PHE A 77 -1.03 3.86 3.29
CA PHE A 77 -0.13 2.73 3.04
C PHE A 77 -0.03 1.83 4.27
N ALA A 78 0.21 2.41 5.46
CA ALA A 78 0.33 1.65 6.70
C ALA A 78 -0.96 0.86 7.03
N MET A 79 -2.13 1.52 6.98
CA MET A 79 -3.42 0.85 7.22
C MET A 79 -3.68 -0.27 6.22
N ARG A 80 -3.39 -0.03 4.93
CA ARG A 80 -3.56 -1.06 3.91
C ARG A 80 -2.61 -2.23 4.09
N HIS A 81 -1.40 -1.96 4.57
CA HIS A 81 -0.45 -3.02 4.87
C HIS A 81 -0.91 -3.85 6.04
N MET A 82 -1.35 -3.22 7.13
CA MET A 82 -1.92 -3.92 8.29
C MET A 82 -3.19 -4.72 7.94
N GLU A 83 -4.05 -4.22 7.04
CA GLU A 83 -5.28 -4.91 6.60
C GLU A 83 -4.99 -6.17 5.78
N THR A 84 -3.91 -6.19 4.99
CA THR A 84 -3.72 -7.20 3.93
C THR A 84 -2.49 -8.10 4.11
N TYR A 85 -1.61 -7.80 5.07
CA TYR A 85 -0.40 -8.59 5.28
C TYR A 85 -0.69 -9.77 6.22
N MET A 86 -0.52 -10.99 5.71
CA MET A 86 -0.73 -12.23 6.44
C MET A 86 0.55 -13.06 6.56
N GLY A 87 1.72 -12.42 6.43
CA GLY A 87 3.02 -13.08 6.51
C GLY A 87 3.56 -13.58 5.16
N GLU A 88 2.95 -13.19 4.04
CA GLU A 88 3.41 -13.63 2.73
C GLU A 88 4.68 -12.91 2.27
N THR A 89 5.38 -13.49 1.28
CA THR A 89 6.48 -12.79 0.61
C THR A 89 5.98 -11.57 -0.17
N VAL A 90 6.82 -10.56 -0.38
CA VAL A 90 6.47 -9.37 -1.19
C VAL A 90 5.93 -9.74 -2.57
N ARG A 91 6.46 -10.80 -3.19
CA ARG A 91 6.04 -11.26 -4.52
C ARG A 91 4.60 -11.80 -4.53
N SER A 92 4.19 -12.46 -3.46
CA SER A 92 2.86 -13.05 -3.28
C SER A 92 1.87 -12.10 -2.61
N TRP A 93 2.35 -11.05 -1.94
CA TRP A 93 1.52 -10.13 -1.21
C TRP A 93 0.67 -9.26 -2.17
N ARG A 94 -0.63 -9.50 -2.17
CA ARG A 94 -1.61 -8.77 -2.98
C ARG A 94 -2.33 -7.71 -2.15
N CYS A 95 -1.61 -6.65 -1.80
CA CYS A 95 -2.19 -5.54 -1.05
C CYS A 95 -3.11 -4.64 -1.91
N GLY A 96 -3.14 -4.81 -3.23
CA GLY A 96 -3.99 -3.99 -4.13
C GLY A 96 -3.52 -2.54 -4.30
N LEU A 97 -2.30 -2.21 -3.87
CA LEU A 97 -1.66 -0.93 -4.15
C LEU A 97 -0.89 -1.00 -5.48
N ALA A 98 -0.88 0.11 -6.20
CA ALA A 98 -0.12 0.31 -7.42
C ALA A 98 0.49 1.71 -7.45
N LYS A 99 1.69 1.81 -8.06
CA LYS A 99 2.37 3.09 -8.27
C LYS A 99 1.60 3.94 -9.29
N ASP A 100 1.66 5.26 -9.15
CA ASP A 100 1.09 6.24 -10.08
C ASP A 100 -0.43 6.08 -10.32
N LYS A 101 -1.15 5.64 -9.28
CA LYS A 101 -2.62 5.50 -9.28
C LYS A 101 -3.26 6.45 -8.25
N PRO A 102 -3.34 7.76 -8.52
CA PRO A 102 -3.89 8.73 -7.56
C PRO A 102 -5.38 8.50 -7.25
N LYS A 103 -6.19 8.05 -8.22
CA LYS A 103 -7.61 7.69 -7.99
C LYS A 103 -7.76 6.55 -6.96
N MET A 104 -6.85 5.57 -6.97
CA MET A 104 -6.82 4.48 -6.00
C MET A 104 -6.50 4.99 -4.59
N LEU A 105 -5.51 5.87 -4.44
CA LEU A 105 -5.18 6.47 -3.14
C LEU A 105 -6.32 7.33 -2.60
N LYS A 106 -6.97 8.12 -3.47
CA LYS A 106 -8.15 8.90 -3.13
C LYS A 106 -9.28 8.00 -2.61
N TYR A 107 -9.57 6.91 -3.30
CA TYR A 107 -10.56 5.93 -2.87
C TYR A 107 -10.21 5.32 -1.51
N MET A 108 -8.96 4.88 -1.32
CA MET A 108 -8.53 4.32 -0.04
C MET A 108 -8.60 5.34 1.09
N ARG A 109 -8.26 6.60 0.83
CA ARG A 109 -8.40 7.69 1.81
C ARG A 109 -9.85 7.85 2.24
N VAL A 110 -10.79 7.92 1.29
CA VAL A 110 -12.23 7.99 1.59
C VAL A 110 -12.68 6.77 2.39
N LYS A 111 -12.29 5.56 1.98
CA LYS A 111 -12.64 4.30 2.68
C LYS A 111 -12.19 4.33 4.15
N TYR A 112 -10.92 4.65 4.40
CA TYR A 112 -10.39 4.67 5.76
C TYR A 112 -10.92 5.84 6.59
N CYS A 113 -11.04 7.03 6.02
CA CYS A 113 -11.64 8.17 6.71
C CYS A 113 -13.09 7.88 7.11
N ALA A 114 -13.90 7.31 6.20
CA ALA A 114 -15.27 6.93 6.52
C ALA A 114 -15.33 5.89 7.65
N ALA A 115 -14.45 4.88 7.62
CA ALA A 115 -14.37 3.88 8.68
C ALA A 115 -13.97 4.48 10.03
N ILE A 116 -13.00 5.40 10.07
CA ILE A 116 -12.56 6.08 11.30
C ILE A 116 -13.67 6.99 11.84
N LEU A 117 -14.26 7.81 10.97
CA LEU A 117 -15.30 8.78 11.34
C LEU A 117 -16.58 8.07 11.81
N GLY A 118 -16.94 6.95 11.19
CA GLY A 118 -18.10 6.15 11.54
C GLY A 118 -17.86 5.09 12.62
N SER A 119 -16.66 4.96 13.15
CA SER A 119 -16.32 3.95 14.18
C SER A 119 -17.02 4.24 15.50
N ASP A 120 -17.40 3.19 16.22
CA ASP A 120 -17.99 3.30 17.58
C ASP A 120 -17.02 3.87 18.62
N ILE A 121 -15.71 3.80 18.34
CA ILE A 121 -14.67 4.39 19.19
C ILE A 121 -14.60 5.91 19.01
N ASN A 122 -15.09 6.45 17.90
CA ASN A 122 -15.11 7.88 17.68
C ASN A 122 -16.17 8.54 18.57
N ILE A 123 -15.74 9.30 19.58
CA ILE A 123 -16.65 10.01 20.49
C ILE A 123 -17.55 11.03 19.77
N LEU A 124 -17.16 11.48 18.57
CA LEU A 124 -17.94 12.39 17.74
C LEU A 124 -18.77 11.68 16.67
N ARG A 125 -18.84 10.34 16.67
CA ARG A 125 -19.51 9.53 15.62
C ARG A 125 -20.90 10.07 15.30
N ASP A 126 -21.75 10.24 16.31
CA ASP A 126 -23.14 10.64 16.12
C ASP A 126 -23.27 12.06 15.53
N GLN A 127 -22.40 12.99 15.94
CA GLN A 127 -22.36 14.33 15.38
C GLN A 127 -21.92 14.31 13.91
N VAL A 128 -20.89 13.51 13.60
CA VAL A 128 -20.39 13.36 12.23
C VAL A 128 -21.45 12.74 11.33
N LEU A 129 -22.17 11.71 11.80
CA LEU A 129 -23.23 11.08 11.04
C LEU A 129 -24.44 12.01 10.85
N ALA A 130 -24.83 12.76 11.88
CA ALA A 130 -25.89 13.76 11.77
C ALA A 130 -25.54 14.86 10.75
N ALA A 131 -24.34 15.44 10.86
CA ALA A 131 -23.87 16.46 9.93
C ALA A 131 -23.75 15.92 8.49
N SER A 132 -23.29 14.67 8.33
CA SER A 132 -23.24 14.03 7.02
C SER A 132 -24.63 13.86 6.43
N LYS A 133 -25.63 13.46 7.23
CA LYS A 133 -27.02 13.31 6.78
C LYS A 133 -27.60 14.65 6.33
N GLU A 134 -27.44 15.68 7.16
CA GLU A 134 -27.89 17.05 6.85
C GLU A 134 -27.28 17.57 5.55
N TYR A 135 -25.96 17.35 5.35
CA TYR A 135 -25.28 17.73 4.11
C TYR A 135 -25.91 17.08 2.87
N TYR A 136 -26.22 15.78 2.90
CA TYR A 136 -26.84 15.09 1.76
C TYR A 136 -28.29 15.52 1.53
N GLU A 137 -29.05 15.83 2.59
CA GLU A 137 -30.39 16.38 2.46
C GLU A 137 -30.37 17.78 1.83
N LEU A 138 -29.43 18.65 2.23
CA LEU A 138 -29.26 19.97 1.61
C LEU A 138 -28.78 19.85 0.16
N LYS A 139 -27.84 18.94 -0.11
CA LYS A 139 -27.33 18.70 -1.46
C LYS A 139 -28.43 18.21 -2.41
N SER A 140 -29.25 17.25 -1.98
CA SER A 140 -30.38 16.76 -2.80
C SER A 140 -31.42 17.86 -3.08
N LYS A 141 -31.68 18.75 -2.11
CA LYS A 141 -32.54 19.92 -2.32
C LYS A 141 -31.92 20.94 -3.30
N ALA A 142 -30.60 21.13 -3.25
CA ALA A 142 -29.88 22.01 -4.16
C ALA A 142 -29.80 21.45 -5.59
N GLU A 143 -29.69 20.15 -5.78
CA GLU A 143 -29.73 19.52 -7.12
C GLU A 143 -31.14 19.61 -7.76
N VAL A 144 -32.20 19.66 -6.95
CA VAL A 144 -33.59 19.92 -7.40
C VAL A 144 -33.80 21.40 -7.80
N VAL A 145 -32.95 22.31 -7.31
CA VAL A 145 -32.96 23.74 -7.64
C VAL A 145 -31.71 24.04 -8.48
N GLY A 146 -31.73 23.57 -9.73
CA GLY A 146 -30.58 23.44 -10.63
C GLY A 146 -29.41 24.41 -10.45
N VAL A 147 -28.24 23.86 -10.16
CA VAL A 147 -26.94 24.47 -10.48
C VAL A 147 -26.06 23.38 -11.11
N ASP A 148 -26.06 23.42 -12.44
CA ASP A 148 -25.36 22.51 -13.34
C ASP A 148 -23.87 22.90 -13.44
N GLU A 149 -23.07 22.78 -12.36
CA GLU A 149 -21.59 23.00 -12.47
C GLU A 149 -20.70 22.51 -11.30
N LEU A 150 -20.98 21.39 -10.61
CA LEU A 150 -20.06 20.93 -9.52
C LEU A 150 -19.81 19.42 -9.43
N LEU A 151 -19.89 18.69 -10.55
CA LEU A 151 -19.61 17.24 -10.56
C LEU A 151 -18.69 16.73 -11.68
N THR A 152 -17.89 17.60 -12.31
CA THR A 152 -16.89 17.18 -13.32
C THR A 152 -15.53 16.78 -12.73
N VAL A 153 -15.35 16.79 -11.41
CA VAL A 153 -14.04 16.46 -10.78
C VAL A 153 -13.88 14.95 -10.49
N TYR A 154 -14.82 14.12 -10.93
CA TYR A 154 -14.80 12.67 -10.71
C TYR A 154 -15.12 11.82 -11.95
N GLU A 155 -14.67 12.25 -13.14
CA GLU A 155 -14.51 11.34 -14.29
C GLU A 155 -13.04 11.08 -14.63
#